data_AF-A0A931GRA6-F1
#
_entry.id   AF-A0A931GRA6-F1
#
_cell.length_a   1.000
_cell.length_b   1.000
_cell.length_c   1.000
_cell.angle_alpha   90.00
_cell.angle_beta   90.00
_cell.angle_gamma   90.00
#
_symmetry.space_group_name_H-M   'P 1'
#
loop_
_entity.id
_entity.type
_entity.pdbx_description
1 polymer ?
#
loop_
_entity_poly.entity_id
_entity_poly.type
_entity_poly.pdbx_seq_one_letter_code
_entity_poly.pdbx_strand_id
1 'polypeptide(L)'
;MSVSTTILPLAGVALGSAGTLVGQYLSTRVEARRARFEQASAERGERKEALMEFLSAAQQVELCLDRLSMGEQLEESEKWQHLHTLWLAKKVPELVCTPQVAQAAHDYTLALHALLRGQAAEAGARPKRELRFAFMEAARQELGTASEPLRRDPPAGELSR
;
A
#
# COMPACT_ATOMS: atom_id res chain seq x y z
N MET A 1 34.79 64.48 -11.31
CA MET A 1 34.50 63.74 -10.06
C MET A 1 33.02 64.01 -9.76
N SER A 2 32.06 63.09 -9.67
CA SER A 2 32.10 61.71 -9.21
C SER A 2 30.81 60.95 -9.61
N VAL A 3 30.34 61.07 -10.86
CA VAL A 3 29.16 60.29 -11.31
C VAL A 3 29.48 58.79 -11.32
N SER A 4 30.73 58.44 -11.63
CA SER A 4 31.25 57.06 -11.57
C SER A 4 31.28 56.47 -10.14
N THR A 5 31.31 57.31 -9.10
CA THR A 5 31.44 56.86 -7.71
C THR A 5 30.11 56.43 -7.10
N THR A 6 28.97 56.86 -7.67
CA THR A 6 27.62 56.52 -7.19
C THR A 6 26.98 55.36 -7.96
N ILE A 7 27.38 55.15 -9.22
CA ILE A 7 26.85 54.08 -10.07
C ILE A 7 27.38 52.70 -9.65
N LEU A 8 28.66 52.63 -9.26
CA LEU A 8 29.32 51.38 -8.88
C LEU A 8 28.70 50.71 -7.63
N PRO A 9 28.41 51.45 -6.54
CA PRO A 9 27.73 50.88 -5.36
C PRO A 9 26.30 50.44 -5.67
N LEU A 10 25.56 51.21 -6.49
CA LEU A 10 24.18 50.89 -6.86
C LEU A 10 24.09 49.59 -7.66
N ALA A 11 25.03 49.40 -8.59
CA ALA A 11 25.15 48.16 -9.36
C ALA A 11 25.49 46.96 -8.47
N GLY A 12 26.36 47.14 -7.47
CA GLY A 12 26.68 46.11 -6.48
C GLY A 12 25.48 45.68 -5.64
N VAL A 13 24.65 46.63 -5.19
CA VAL A 13 23.41 46.33 -4.45
C VAL A 13 22.40 45.62 -5.35
N ALA A 14 22.18 46.11 -6.58
CA ALA A 14 21.25 45.48 -7.52
C ALA A 14 21.65 44.03 -7.86
N LEU A 15 22.93 43.78 -8.11
CA LEU A 15 23.47 42.44 -8.33
C LEU A 15 23.35 41.55 -7.08
N GLY A 16 23.64 42.09 -5.90
CA GLY A 16 23.47 41.38 -4.63
C GLY A 16 22.02 40.96 -4.39
N SER A 17 21.08 41.89 -4.56
CA SER A 17 19.64 41.62 -4.39
C SER A 17 19.10 40.63 -5.41
N ALA A 18 19.50 40.74 -6.68
CA ALA A 18 19.12 39.77 -7.72
C ALA A 18 19.68 38.37 -7.40
N GLY A 19 20.94 38.28 -6.95
CA GLY A 19 21.55 37.03 -6.51
C GLY A 19 20.82 36.39 -5.32
N THR A 20 20.40 37.19 -4.33
CA THR A 20 19.60 36.72 -3.20
C THR A 20 18.24 36.17 -3.64
N LEU A 21 17.52 36.88 -4.51
CA LEU A 21 16.21 36.44 -5.00
C LEU A 21 16.29 35.13 -5.79
N VAL A 22 17.31 34.99 -6.65
CA VAL A 22 17.56 33.75 -7.38
C VAL A 22 17.92 32.61 -6.42
N GLY A 23 18.79 32.87 -5.44
CA GLY A 23 19.15 31.88 -4.41
C GLY A 23 17.96 31.41 -3.58
N GLN A 24 17.11 32.34 -3.12
CA GLN A 24 15.89 32.05 -2.38
C GLN A 24 14.89 31.26 -3.24
N TYR A 25 14.71 31.64 -4.50
CA TYR A 25 13.82 30.92 -5.42
C TYR A 25 14.27 29.48 -5.67
N LEU A 26 15.58 29.24 -5.82
CA LEU A 26 16.11 27.89 -5.98
C LEU A 26 16.01 27.07 -4.69
N SER A 27 16.30 27.67 -3.52
CA SER A 27 16.17 26.99 -2.22
C SER A 27 14.71 26.57 -1.97
N THR A 28 13.76 27.49 -2.15
CA THR A 28 12.33 27.21 -1.98
C THR A 28 11.83 26.13 -2.94
N ARG A 29 12.32 26.09 -4.18
CA ARG A 29 12.01 25.02 -5.15
C ARG A 29 12.56 23.65 -4.71
N VAL A 30 13.78 23.60 -4.21
CA VAL A 30 14.42 22.36 -3.72
C VAL A 30 13.73 21.88 -2.46
N GLU A 31 13.43 22.77 -1.51
CA GLU A 31 12.69 22.48 -0.28
C GLU A 31 11.28 21.96 -0.59
N ALA A 32 10.54 22.63 -1.49
CA ALA A 32 9.23 22.15 -1.92
C ALA A 32 9.29 20.77 -2.58
N ARG A 33 10.36 20.47 -3.34
CA ARG A 33 10.57 19.15 -3.94
C ARG A 33 10.91 18.09 -2.89
N ARG A 34 11.75 18.41 -1.90
CA ARG A 34 12.08 17.52 -0.79
C ARG A 34 10.85 17.23 0.07
N ALA A 35 10.10 18.26 0.47
CA ALA A 35 8.88 18.10 1.26
C ALA A 35 7.85 17.20 0.57
N ARG A 36 7.64 17.36 -0.75
CA ARG A 36 6.76 16.47 -1.53
C ARG A 36 7.27 15.03 -1.59
N PHE A 37 8.58 14.84 -1.71
CA PHE A 37 9.18 13.50 -1.71
C PHE A 37 9.05 12.84 -0.33
N GLU A 38 9.31 13.57 0.74
CA GLU A 38 9.15 13.11 2.12
C GLU A 38 7.70 12.76 2.42
N GLN A 39 6.75 13.61 2.02
CA GLN A 39 5.32 13.34 2.14
C GLN A 39 4.91 12.08 1.38
N ALA A 40 5.31 11.94 0.11
CA ALA A 40 5.01 10.76 -0.69
C ALA A 40 5.65 9.48 -0.11
N SER A 41 6.83 9.60 0.51
CA SER A 41 7.48 8.48 1.21
C SER A 41 6.74 8.12 2.50
N ALA A 42 6.26 9.11 3.26
CA ALA A 42 5.50 8.91 4.48
C ALA A 42 4.15 8.24 4.19
N GLU A 43 3.40 8.73 3.19
CA GLU A 43 2.13 8.14 2.74
C GLU A 43 2.33 6.69 2.28
N ARG A 44 3.42 6.39 1.56
CA ARG A 44 3.75 5.01 1.18
C ARG A 44 4.10 4.13 2.39
N GLY A 45 4.76 4.70 3.38
CA GLY A 45 5.07 4.03 4.65
C GLY A 45 3.80 3.64 5.40
N GLU A 46 2.87 4.58 5.57
CA GLU A 46 1.57 4.37 6.21
C GLU A 46 0.77 3.27 5.50
N ARG A 47 0.69 3.32 4.16
CA ARG A 47 0.01 2.28 3.37
C ARG A 47 0.67 0.92 3.53
N LYS A 48 2.00 0.85 3.54
CA LYS A 48 2.72 -0.41 3.76
C LYS A 48 2.41 -0.99 5.14
N GLU A 49 2.37 -0.16 6.18
CA GLU A 49 2.04 -0.57 7.54
C GLU A 49 0.61 -1.14 7.61
N ALA A 50 -0.37 -0.41 7.05
CA ALA A 50 -1.76 -0.87 6.97
C ALA A 50 -1.91 -2.21 6.23
N LEU A 51 -1.20 -2.38 5.11
CA LEU A 51 -1.20 -3.62 4.35
C LEU A 51 -0.59 -4.78 5.14
N MET A 52 0.49 -4.53 5.89
CA MET A 52 1.14 -5.54 6.73
C MET A 52 0.27 -5.94 7.93
N GLU A 53 -0.41 -5.00 8.56
CA GLU A 53 -1.35 -5.27 9.64
C GLU A 53 -2.50 -6.17 9.16
N PHE A 54 -3.11 -5.82 8.02
CA PHE A 54 -4.15 -6.64 7.40
C PHE A 54 -3.65 -8.05 7.04
N LEU A 55 -2.47 -8.16 6.42
CA LEU A 55 -1.88 -9.47 6.08
C LEU A 55 -1.61 -10.32 7.31
N SER A 56 -1.14 -9.71 8.41
CA SER A 56 -0.93 -10.42 9.67
C SER A 56 -2.23 -11.01 10.19
N ALA A 57 -3.31 -10.22 10.25
CA ALA A 57 -4.62 -10.69 10.69
C ALA A 57 -5.22 -11.78 9.76
N ALA A 58 -5.08 -11.62 8.44
CA ALA A 58 -5.49 -12.61 7.47
C ALA A 58 -4.74 -13.94 7.64
N GLN A 59 -3.42 -13.89 7.84
CA GLN A 59 -2.59 -15.07 8.06
C GLN A 59 -2.99 -15.82 9.34
N GLN A 60 -3.38 -15.12 10.41
CA GLN A 60 -3.89 -15.78 11.62
C GLN A 60 -5.16 -16.59 11.33
N VAL A 61 -6.09 -16.04 10.54
CA VAL A 61 -7.28 -16.79 10.11
C VAL A 61 -6.90 -17.97 9.22
N GLU A 62 -5.93 -17.82 8.32
CA GLU A 62 -5.46 -18.94 7.50
C GLU A 62 -4.85 -20.07 8.34
N LEU A 63 -4.09 -19.76 9.39
CA LEU A 63 -3.57 -20.76 10.31
C LEU A 63 -4.70 -21.52 11.03
N CYS A 64 -5.77 -20.82 11.43
CA CYS A 64 -6.97 -21.48 11.96
C CYS A 64 -7.59 -22.43 10.93
N LEU A 65 -7.70 -22.01 9.67
CA LEU A 65 -8.22 -22.86 8.59
C LEU A 65 -7.34 -24.09 8.34
N ASP A 66 -6.02 -23.93 8.39
CA ASP A 66 -5.08 -25.04 8.23
C ASP A 66 -5.24 -26.05 9.37
N ARG A 67 -5.34 -25.59 10.63
CA ARG A 67 -5.60 -26.44 11.80
C ARG A 67 -6.93 -27.20 11.67
N LEU A 68 -8.00 -26.53 11.26
CA LEU A 68 -9.29 -27.17 10.98
C LEU A 68 -9.18 -28.23 9.88
N SER A 69 -8.38 -27.97 8.84
CA SER A 69 -8.14 -28.95 7.75
C SER A 69 -7.37 -30.19 8.21
N MET A 70 -6.57 -30.07 9.27
CA MET A 70 -5.89 -31.18 9.94
C MET A 70 -6.78 -31.93 10.94
N GLY A 71 -8.04 -31.51 11.09
CA GLY A 71 -9.02 -32.13 11.99
C GLY A 71 -8.97 -31.62 13.42
N GLU A 72 -8.21 -30.56 13.71
CA GLU A 72 -8.28 -29.90 15.01
C GLU A 72 -9.65 -29.24 15.22
N GLN A 73 -10.13 -29.23 16.48
CA GLN A 73 -11.28 -28.43 16.86
C GLN A 73 -10.81 -27.10 17.42
N LEU A 74 -11.40 -26.03 16.92
CA LEU A 74 -11.20 -24.68 17.44
C LEU A 74 -12.43 -24.24 18.21
N GLU A 75 -12.18 -23.62 19.36
CA GLU A 75 -13.24 -22.99 20.17
C GLU A 75 -13.91 -21.86 19.37
N GLU A 76 -15.22 -21.71 19.55
CA GLU A 76 -15.98 -20.67 18.84
C GLU A 76 -15.51 -19.24 19.23
N SER A 77 -15.08 -19.06 20.48
CA SER A 77 -14.49 -17.81 20.97
C SER A 77 -13.17 -17.47 20.26
N GLU A 78 -12.32 -18.47 20.00
CA GLU A 78 -11.07 -18.32 19.26
C GLU A 78 -11.35 -17.89 17.81
N LYS A 79 -12.28 -18.58 17.14
CA LYS A 79 -12.72 -18.20 15.78
C LYS A 79 -13.24 -16.76 15.75
N TRP A 80 -14.07 -16.38 16.72
CA TRP A 80 -14.61 -15.03 16.80
C TRP A 80 -13.53 -13.97 16.99
N GLN A 81 -12.54 -14.22 17.84
CA GLN A 81 -11.44 -13.30 18.08
C GLN A 81 -10.63 -13.03 16.81
N HIS A 82 -10.32 -14.08 16.05
CA HIS A 82 -9.58 -13.94 14.79
C HIS A 82 -10.40 -13.24 13.71
N LEU A 83 -11.71 -13.54 13.60
CA LEU A 83 -12.59 -12.83 12.68
C LEU A 83 -12.73 -11.36 13.03
N HIS A 84 -12.87 -11.02 14.32
CA HIS A 84 -12.96 -9.64 14.76
C HIS A 84 -11.68 -8.87 14.40
N THR A 85 -10.52 -9.44 14.71
CA THR A 85 -9.21 -8.86 14.36
C THR A 85 -9.07 -8.65 12.86
N LEU A 86 -9.46 -9.64 12.05
CA LEU A 86 -9.45 -9.53 10.59
C LEU A 86 -10.34 -8.40 10.08
N TRP A 87 -11.59 -8.32 10.57
CA TRP A 87 -12.53 -7.28 10.15
C TRP A 87 -12.06 -5.88 10.54
N LEU A 88 -11.44 -5.73 11.71
CA LEU A 88 -10.85 -4.47 12.14
C LEU A 88 -9.65 -4.09 11.26
N ALA A 89 -8.70 -5.01 11.06
CA ALA A 89 -7.53 -4.77 10.24
C ALA A 89 -7.90 -4.42 8.80
N LYS A 90 -8.99 -4.99 8.26
CA LYS A 90 -9.51 -4.62 6.93
C LYS A 90 -9.92 -3.16 6.82
N LYS A 91 -10.33 -2.51 7.92
CA LYS A 91 -10.73 -1.10 7.91
C LYS A 91 -9.57 -0.16 7.63
N VAL A 92 -8.35 -0.52 7.99
CA VAL A 92 -7.20 0.37 7.79
C VAL A 92 -6.90 0.54 6.30
N PRO A 93 -6.77 -0.51 5.46
CA PRO A 93 -6.67 -0.36 4.02
C PRO A 93 -7.86 0.37 3.36
N GLU A 94 -9.09 0.27 3.89
CA GLU A 94 -10.24 1.04 3.40
C GLU A 94 -10.07 2.56 3.60
N LEU A 95 -9.30 2.97 4.60
CA LEU A 95 -9.09 4.38 4.93
C LEU A 95 -7.90 5.00 4.17
N VAL A 96 -6.80 4.25 4.02
CA VAL A 96 -5.51 4.83 3.60
C VAL A 96 -5.03 4.39 2.22
N CYS A 97 -5.60 3.31 1.65
CA CYS A 97 -5.21 2.78 0.35
C CYS A 97 -6.19 3.16 -0.76
N THR A 98 -5.84 2.84 -2.01
CA THR A 98 -6.75 3.01 -3.14
C THR A 98 -7.99 2.12 -3.03
N PRO A 99 -9.10 2.48 -3.71
CA PRO A 99 -10.31 1.65 -3.76
C PRO A 99 -10.07 0.22 -4.25
N GLN A 100 -9.09 0.02 -5.14
CA GLN A 100 -8.73 -1.31 -5.65
C GLN A 100 -8.17 -2.21 -4.54
N VAL A 101 -7.26 -1.70 -3.72
CA VAL A 101 -6.73 -2.42 -2.56
C VAL A 101 -7.84 -2.68 -1.54
N ALA A 102 -8.63 -1.66 -1.24
CA ALA A 102 -9.75 -1.76 -0.29
C ALA A 102 -10.74 -2.86 -0.69
N GLN A 103 -11.13 -2.91 -1.97
CA GLN A 103 -12.02 -3.94 -2.50
C GLN A 103 -11.36 -5.33 -2.44
N ALA A 104 -10.10 -5.46 -2.85
CA ALA A 104 -9.41 -6.74 -2.81
C ALA A 104 -9.25 -7.28 -1.37
N ALA A 105 -8.98 -6.40 -0.40
CA ALA A 105 -8.94 -6.74 1.02
C ALA A 105 -10.32 -7.17 1.53
N HIS A 106 -11.39 -6.48 1.10
CA HIS A 106 -12.76 -6.84 1.44
C HIS A 106 -13.16 -8.22 0.89
N ASP A 107 -12.94 -8.48 -0.40
CA ASP A 107 -13.24 -9.75 -1.05
C ASP A 107 -12.51 -10.91 -0.35
N TYR A 108 -11.22 -10.71 -0.05
CA TYR A 108 -10.41 -11.70 0.64
C TYR A 108 -10.92 -11.95 2.07
N THR A 109 -11.30 -10.89 2.79
CA THR A 109 -11.89 -10.98 4.13
C THR A 109 -13.20 -11.77 4.13
N LEU A 110 -14.08 -11.53 3.14
CA LEU A 110 -15.34 -12.28 3.02
C LEU A 110 -15.08 -13.77 2.81
N ALA A 111 -14.13 -14.12 1.94
CA ALA A 111 -13.79 -15.52 1.71
C ALA A 111 -13.22 -16.20 2.97
N LEU A 112 -12.31 -15.53 3.68
CA LEU A 112 -11.77 -16.05 4.95
C LEU A 112 -12.86 -16.20 6.01
N HIS A 113 -13.78 -15.24 6.11
CA HIS A 113 -14.91 -15.30 7.02
C HIS A 113 -15.80 -16.50 6.73
N ALA A 114 -16.21 -16.68 5.47
CA ALA A 114 -17.07 -17.78 5.06
C ALA A 114 -16.42 -19.14 5.36
N LEU A 115 -15.13 -19.29 5.01
CA LEU A 115 -14.39 -20.53 5.27
C LEU A 115 -14.28 -20.84 6.76
N LEU A 116 -13.95 -19.84 7.60
CA LEU A 116 -13.79 -20.08 9.04
C LEU A 116 -15.13 -20.36 9.74
N ARG A 117 -16.22 -19.86 9.17
CA ARG A 117 -17.61 -20.16 9.56
C ARG A 117 -18.10 -21.52 9.06
N GLY A 118 -17.32 -22.24 8.25
CA GLY A 118 -17.74 -23.49 7.62
C GLY A 118 -18.87 -23.30 6.59
N GLN A 119 -19.03 -22.10 6.05
CA GLN A 119 -20.02 -21.82 5.02
C GLN A 119 -19.54 -22.38 3.68
N ALA A 120 -20.45 -23.01 2.94
CA ALA A 120 -20.14 -23.47 1.59
C ALA A 120 -19.83 -22.26 0.70
N ALA A 121 -18.79 -22.38 -0.12
CA ALA A 121 -18.52 -21.39 -1.15
C ALA A 121 -19.70 -21.37 -2.14
N GLU A 122 -20.18 -20.17 -2.49
CA GLU A 122 -21.19 -20.02 -3.53
C GLU A 122 -20.67 -20.58 -4.86
N ALA A 123 -21.57 -21.10 -5.69
CA ALA A 123 -21.21 -21.62 -7.01
C ALA A 123 -20.58 -20.50 -7.84
N GLY A 124 -19.33 -20.69 -8.27
CA GLY A 124 -18.55 -19.69 -9.02
C GLY A 124 -17.80 -18.67 -8.16
N ALA A 125 -17.83 -18.78 -6.82
CA ALA A 125 -16.99 -17.96 -5.95
C ALA A 125 -15.51 -18.21 -6.26
N ARG A 126 -14.73 -17.12 -6.33
CA ARG A 126 -13.29 -17.22 -6.54
C ARG A 126 -12.64 -17.95 -5.37
N PRO A 127 -11.73 -18.92 -5.61
CA PRO A 127 -11.01 -19.59 -4.54
C PRO A 127 -10.24 -18.60 -3.66
N LYS A 128 -10.17 -18.87 -2.34
CA LYS A 128 -9.38 -18.09 -1.37
C LYS A 128 -8.00 -17.71 -1.90
N ARG A 129 -7.30 -18.67 -2.52
CA ARG A 129 -5.95 -18.48 -3.07
C ARG A 129 -5.92 -17.41 -4.16
N GLU A 130 -6.92 -17.35 -5.02
CA GLU A 130 -7.00 -16.34 -6.08
C GLU A 130 -7.28 -14.94 -5.51
N LEU A 131 -8.12 -14.86 -4.48
CA LEU A 131 -8.40 -13.60 -3.78
C LEU A 131 -7.17 -13.08 -3.04
N ARG A 132 -6.41 -13.98 -2.38
CA ARG A 132 -5.11 -13.65 -1.79
C ARG A 132 -4.16 -13.07 -2.85
N PHE A 133 -4.08 -13.68 -4.03
CA PHE A 133 -3.24 -13.16 -5.12
C PHE A 133 -3.71 -11.80 -5.63
N ALA A 134 -5.02 -11.62 -5.84
CA ALA A 134 -5.58 -10.34 -6.26
C ALA A 134 -5.26 -9.22 -5.26
N PHE A 135 -5.36 -9.49 -3.96
CA PHE A 135 -4.94 -8.56 -2.92
C PHE A 135 -3.44 -8.23 -3.00
N MET A 136 -2.58 -9.25 -3.12
CA MET A 136 -1.13 -9.03 -3.20
C MET A 136 -0.73 -8.21 -4.43
N GLU A 137 -1.38 -8.42 -5.57
CA GLU A 137 -1.14 -7.61 -6.77
C GLU A 137 -1.57 -6.16 -6.58
N ALA A 138 -2.77 -5.92 -6.03
CA ALA A 138 -3.23 -4.58 -5.72
C ALA A 138 -2.30 -3.87 -4.73
N ALA A 139 -1.84 -4.58 -3.69
CA ALA A 139 -0.90 -4.06 -2.71
C ALA A 139 0.48 -3.70 -3.32
N ARG A 140 0.97 -4.51 -4.26
CA ARG A 140 2.22 -4.20 -4.98
C ARG A 140 2.10 -2.98 -5.87
N GLN A 141 0.96 -2.83 -6.56
CA GLN A 141 0.66 -1.66 -7.38
C GLN A 141 0.59 -0.40 -6.51
N GLU A 142 -0.10 -0.48 -5.36
CA GLU A 142 -0.20 0.60 -4.36
C GLU A 142 1.17 1.10 -3.88
N LEU A 143 2.10 0.16 -3.64
CA LEU A 143 3.44 0.48 -3.16
C LEU A 143 4.43 0.86 -4.27
N GLY A 144 4.01 0.81 -5.53
CA GLY A 144 4.86 1.07 -6.70
C GLY A 144 5.94 0.00 -6.91
N THR A 145 5.69 -1.24 -6.50
CA THR A 145 6.63 -2.38 -6.64
C THR A 145 6.15 -3.44 -7.63
N ALA A 146 5.05 -3.18 -8.33
CA ALA A 146 4.55 -4.03 -9.41
C ALA A 146 5.45 -3.88 -10.65
N SER A 147 6.11 -4.97 -11.04
CA SER A 147 6.90 -5.07 -12.27
C SER A 147 6.41 -6.22 -13.15
N GLU A 148 6.41 -7.44 -12.59
CA GLU A 148 5.81 -8.64 -13.18
C GLU A 148 4.70 -9.19 -12.26
N PRO A 149 3.62 -9.79 -12.81
CA PRO A 149 2.59 -10.45 -12.00
C PRO A 149 3.17 -11.59 -11.14
N LEU A 150 2.72 -11.71 -9.89
CA LEU A 150 3.09 -12.82 -8.99
C LEU A 150 2.65 -14.17 -9.54
N ARG A 151 1.49 -14.21 -10.23
CA ARG A 151 1.00 -15.42 -10.88
C ARG A 151 1.70 -15.54 -12.23
N ARG A 152 2.59 -16.53 -12.33
CA ARG A 152 3.10 -17.00 -13.61
C ARG A 152 2.10 -18.04 -14.12
N ASP A 153 1.31 -17.69 -15.12
CA ASP A 153 0.60 -18.72 -15.86
C ASP A 153 1.65 -19.60 -16.55
N PRO A 154 1.48 -20.94 -16.52
CA PRO A 154 2.38 -21.81 -17.27
C PRO A 154 2.35 -21.39 -18.75
N PRO A 155 3.50 -21.38 -19.45
CA PRO A 155 3.51 -21.07 -20.87
C PRO A 155 2.53 -22.00 -21.58
N ALA A 156 1.68 -21.44 -22.44
CA ALA A 156 0.59 -22.13 -23.11
C ALA A 156 0.99 -23.32 -24.02
N GLY A 157 2.25 -23.79 -23.96
CA GLY A 157 2.82 -24.84 -24.79
C GLY A 157 3.05 -26.20 -24.12
N GLU A 158 2.73 -26.39 -22.82
CA GLU A 158 2.99 -27.68 -22.13
C GLU A 158 1.75 -28.56 -21.91
N LEU A 159 0.55 -28.14 -22.32
CA LEU A 159 -0.68 -28.94 -22.20
C LEU A 159 -1.00 -29.81 -23.44
N SER A 160 -0.02 -30.01 -24.31
CA SER A 160 -0.14 -30.89 -25.48
C SER A 160 0.97 -31.94 -25.50
N ARG A 161 0.98 -32.85 -24.52
CA ARG A 161 1.59 -34.19 -24.61
C ARG A 161 0.82 -35.19 -23.75
#